data_AF-A0A3B1AHF0-F1
#
_entry.id   AF-A0A3B1AHF0-F1
#
_cell.length_a   1.000
_cell.length_b   1.000
_cell.length_c   1.000
_cell.angle_alpha   90.00
_cell.angle_beta   90.00
_cell.angle_gamma   90.00
#
_symmetry.space_group_name_H-M   'P 1'
#
loop_
_entity.id
_entity.type
_entity.pdbx_description
1 polymer ?
#
loop_
_entity_poly.entity_id
_entity_poly.type
_entity_poly.pdbx_seq_one_letter_code
_entity_poly.pdbx_strand_id
1 'polypeptide(L)'
;ATYMGKVLTEVRSPQRKLVPDAEDWERHELTSLRGIAYKAKMKPDYRFRDLSRSIDETLLGYCFRKLNKKAASGVDRVTYSGYKENYTANIGNLMGRLKRGGYRAKLVKRKHIPKGAGKTRPLGIPVIEDKLLQTAASEILSAIYEQEFHPFSYGYRPRRGARQAADDLVVRMQFGRFGYVVEADIKGFFNHIDHDKLLEMLAQRIDDKRFLRLINKWLKAGILEEDKSISYPEEGTPQGGSVSPILANIYLHNVIDEWFEEVVKPHCEGDAIICRFADDFVCAFQYARDAERFYKALPKRLEKFNLQVAEDKTHILRFSRFQPSPQNRFCFLSFEFYWDSDTKGKPRLFRRTGRKRLQTAKRNLSEYIGENRHMKTSLLLASLTRKLRGHYNYFGVIGNLAGLHAVKQHVMELLHKWLNRRSGRRSFTWERLKHYLNFNPLPTPVCRAKAATTKVWW
;
A
#
# COMPACT_ATOMS: atom_id res chain seq x y z
N ALA A 1 33.41 41.07 -52.92
CA ALA A 1 34.40 40.82 -51.86
C ALA A 1 33.76 41.18 -50.53
N THR A 2 33.20 40.19 -49.83
CA THR A 2 32.24 40.42 -48.75
C THR A 2 32.92 40.18 -47.40
N TYR A 3 33.20 41.27 -46.69
CA TYR A 3 33.55 41.29 -45.28
C TYR A 3 32.29 41.05 -44.43
N MET A 4 32.39 40.25 -43.36
CA MET A 4 31.94 40.59 -41.99
C MET A 4 32.09 39.39 -41.03
N GLY A 5 32.90 39.57 -39.99
CA GLY A 5 32.55 39.37 -38.58
C GLY A 5 32.08 38.00 -38.06
N LYS A 6 32.87 37.45 -37.12
CA LYS A 6 32.52 36.40 -36.15
C LYS A 6 31.08 36.49 -35.63
N VAL A 7 30.34 35.37 -35.65
CA VAL A 7 29.28 35.08 -34.67
C VAL A 7 29.31 33.59 -34.29
N LEU A 8 29.89 33.30 -33.12
CA LEU A 8 29.59 32.12 -32.32
C LEU A 8 28.11 32.21 -31.94
N THR A 9 27.26 31.42 -32.59
CA THR A 9 25.86 31.31 -32.21
C THR A 9 25.75 30.29 -31.07
N GLU A 10 25.80 30.80 -29.84
CA GLU A 10 25.23 30.12 -28.68
C GLU A 10 23.77 29.77 -28.99
N VAL A 11 23.48 28.47 -29.15
CA VAL A 11 22.11 27.98 -29.07
C VAL A 11 21.70 28.09 -27.60
N ARG A 12 21.17 29.27 -27.24
CA ARG A 12 20.41 29.52 -26.02
C ARG A 12 19.22 28.57 -25.99
N SER A 13 19.43 27.37 -25.45
CA SER A 13 18.35 26.56 -24.92
C SER A 13 17.73 27.38 -23.79
N PRO A 14 16.42 27.72 -23.84
CA PRO A 14 15.80 28.42 -22.74
C PRO A 14 15.90 27.50 -21.54
N GLN A 15 16.72 27.88 -20.55
CA GLN A 15 16.64 27.38 -19.21
C GLN A 15 15.19 27.63 -18.77
N ARG A 16 14.33 26.63 -18.96
CA ARG A 16 13.07 26.56 -18.24
C ARG A 16 13.45 26.70 -16.78
N LYS A 17 13.06 27.82 -16.18
CA LYS A 17 13.05 27.97 -14.73
C LYS A 17 12.41 26.71 -14.20
N LEU A 18 13.22 25.88 -13.55
CA LEU A 18 12.76 24.75 -12.77
C LEU A 18 11.84 25.35 -11.72
N VAL A 19 10.54 25.24 -11.92
CA VAL A 19 9.58 25.44 -10.84
C VAL A 19 9.99 24.40 -9.80
N PRO A 20 10.34 24.78 -8.56
CA PRO A 20 10.59 23.80 -7.51
C PRO A 20 9.35 22.92 -7.40
N ASP A 21 9.52 21.60 -7.53
CA ASP A 21 8.46 20.64 -7.24
C ASP A 21 7.84 21.00 -5.89
N ALA A 22 6.52 21.19 -5.85
CA ALA A 22 5.76 21.53 -4.64
C ALA A 22 6.27 20.71 -3.44
N GLU A 23 6.82 21.41 -2.43
CA GLU A 23 7.45 20.78 -1.27
C GLU A 23 6.46 19.81 -0.59
N ASP A 24 6.95 18.66 -0.08
CA ASP A 24 6.11 17.55 0.41
C ASP A 24 5.02 17.98 1.44
N TRP A 25 5.17 19.12 2.12
CA TRP A 25 4.26 19.62 3.14
C TRP A 25 3.17 20.59 2.62
N GLU A 26 3.26 21.13 1.40
CA GLU A 26 2.16 21.92 0.78
C GLU A 26 0.89 21.07 0.54
N ARG A 27 1.01 19.75 0.77
CA ARG A 27 0.00 18.72 0.46
C ARG A 27 -1.10 18.60 1.50
N HIS A 28 -0.85 19.02 2.74
CA HIS A 28 -1.90 18.98 3.75
C HIS A 28 -2.88 20.11 3.45
N GLU A 29 -4.17 19.81 3.30
CA GLU A 29 -5.17 20.84 3.01
C GLU A 29 -5.38 21.80 4.20
N LEU A 30 -5.07 21.33 5.41
CA LEU A 30 -5.13 22.12 6.65
C LEU A 30 -3.79 22.79 6.95
N THR A 31 -3.83 24.11 7.18
CA THR A 31 -2.67 24.93 7.58
C THR A 31 -1.99 24.42 8.85
N SER A 32 -2.75 23.89 9.82
CA SER A 32 -2.19 23.31 11.05
C SER A 32 -1.31 22.09 10.78
N LEU A 33 -1.78 21.16 9.95
CA LEU A 33 -1.02 19.98 9.53
C LEU A 33 0.19 20.36 8.68
N ARG A 34 0.07 21.38 7.80
CA ARG A 34 1.21 21.92 7.04
C ARG A 34 2.30 22.43 7.98
N GLY A 35 1.92 23.19 9.01
CA GLY A 35 2.86 23.72 10.00
C GLY A 35 3.59 22.63 10.78
N ILE A 36 2.88 21.56 11.16
CA ILE A 36 3.48 20.38 11.80
C ILE A 36 4.50 19.72 10.87
N ALA A 37 4.12 19.46 9.61
CA ALA A 37 5.01 18.82 8.63
C ALA A 37 6.24 19.67 8.31
N TYR A 38 6.05 20.97 8.11
CA TYR A 38 7.15 21.92 7.91
C TYR A 38 8.13 21.90 9.09
N LYS A 39 7.62 21.94 10.32
CA LYS A 39 8.44 21.90 11.53
C LYS A 39 9.19 20.58 11.68
N ALA A 40 8.53 19.44 11.40
CA ALA A 40 9.14 18.11 11.46
C ALA A 40 10.30 17.96 10.48
N LYS A 41 10.19 18.57 9.28
CA LYS A 41 11.24 18.58 8.27
C LYS A 41 12.40 19.51 8.62
N MET A 42 12.11 20.73 9.06
CA MET A 42 13.13 21.74 9.34
C MET A 42 13.90 21.49 10.64
N LYS A 43 13.30 20.77 11.60
CA LYS A 43 13.92 20.43 12.88
C LYS A 43 13.73 18.93 13.17
N PRO A 44 14.61 18.06 12.65
CA PRO A 44 14.51 16.61 12.85
C PRO A 44 14.49 16.20 14.34
N ASP A 45 15.26 16.88 15.20
CA ASP A 45 15.32 16.52 16.63
C ASP A 45 14.17 17.11 17.46
N TYR A 46 13.21 17.80 16.82
CA TYR A 46 12.15 18.49 17.55
C TYR A 46 11.11 17.50 18.10
N ARG A 47 10.87 17.59 19.41
CA ARG A 47 9.83 16.83 20.11
C ARG A 47 8.54 17.63 20.26
N PHE A 48 7.43 17.10 19.74
CA PHE A 48 6.13 17.77 19.72
C PHE A 48 5.36 17.60 21.04
N ARG A 49 5.04 18.73 21.71
CA ARG A 49 4.45 18.74 23.07
C ARG A 49 2.93 18.94 23.16
N ASP A 50 2.29 19.52 22.15
CA ASP A 50 0.89 19.95 22.21
C ASP A 50 -0.01 19.33 21.11
N LEU A 51 0.31 18.12 20.64
CA LEU A 51 -0.44 17.45 19.57
C LEU A 51 -1.90 17.16 19.93
N SER A 52 -2.17 16.84 21.19
CA SER A 52 -3.52 16.63 21.71
C SER A 52 -4.39 17.88 21.60
N ARG A 53 -3.79 19.08 21.67
CA ARG A 53 -4.48 20.35 21.46
C ARG A 53 -4.74 20.65 19.98
N SER A 54 -3.93 20.08 19.08
CA SER A 54 -4.14 20.16 17.62
C SER A 54 -5.34 19.34 17.14
N ILE A 55 -5.87 18.43 17.97
CA ILE A 55 -7.16 17.78 17.73
C ILE A 55 -8.28 18.76 18.09
N ASP A 56 -8.63 19.63 17.15
CA ASP A 56 -9.69 20.63 17.26
C ASP A 56 -10.90 20.31 16.36
N GLU A 57 -11.96 21.12 16.46
CA GLU A 57 -13.17 20.93 15.66
C GLU A 57 -12.91 21.02 14.15
N THR A 58 -11.93 21.82 13.74
CA THR A 58 -11.54 21.99 12.35
C THR A 58 -10.88 20.72 11.80
N LEU A 59 -9.93 20.13 12.53
CA LEU A 59 -9.30 18.86 12.17
C LEU A 59 -10.30 17.71 12.21
N LEU A 60 -11.18 17.67 13.21
CA LEU A 60 -12.23 16.65 13.29
C LEU A 60 -13.22 16.78 12.13
N GLY A 61 -13.65 17.99 11.77
CA GLY A 61 -14.51 18.23 10.62
C GLY A 61 -13.86 17.82 9.30
N TYR A 62 -12.57 18.09 9.15
CA TYR A 62 -11.78 17.60 8.02
C TYR A 62 -11.74 16.08 7.96
N CYS A 63 -11.42 15.42 9.07
CA CYS A 63 -11.33 13.96 9.15
C CYS A 63 -12.69 13.28 8.94
N PHE A 64 -13.77 13.86 9.46
CA PHE A 64 -15.12 13.33 9.31
C PHE A 64 -15.52 13.21 7.84
N ARG A 65 -15.19 14.22 7.02
CA ARG A 65 -15.46 14.20 5.57
C ARG A 65 -14.69 13.09 4.82
N LYS A 66 -13.53 12.67 5.34
CA LYS A 66 -12.72 11.57 4.77
C LYS A 66 -13.23 10.18 5.14
N LEU A 67 -14.08 10.06 6.17
CA LEU A 67 -14.59 8.76 6.60
C LEU A 67 -15.46 8.12 5.51
N ASN A 68 -15.37 6.79 5.39
CA ASN A 68 -16.24 6.04 4.49
C ASN A 68 -17.70 6.11 4.98
N LYS A 69 -18.53 6.83 4.24
CA LYS A 69 -19.97 7.06 4.52
C LYS A 69 -20.81 5.76 4.56
N LYS A 70 -20.33 4.69 3.93
CA LYS A 70 -21.01 3.38 3.86
C LYS A 70 -20.37 2.33 4.78
N ALA A 71 -19.49 2.73 5.69
CA ALA A 71 -18.89 1.80 6.63
C ALA A 71 -19.96 1.20 7.56
N ALA A 72 -19.79 -0.07 7.91
CA ALA A 72 -20.61 -0.72 8.92
C ALA A 72 -20.41 -0.03 10.29
N SER A 73 -21.46 -0.02 11.10
CA SER A 73 -21.41 0.54 12.45
C SER A 73 -20.66 -0.38 13.43
N GLY A 74 -20.05 0.24 14.44
CA GLY A 74 -19.38 -0.46 15.53
C GLY A 74 -20.36 -1.04 16.54
N VAL A 75 -19.89 -1.26 17.77
CA VAL A 75 -20.70 -1.84 18.84
C VAL A 75 -21.90 -0.98 19.25
N ASP A 76 -21.81 0.34 19.09
CA ASP A 76 -22.88 1.30 19.42
C ASP A 76 -23.94 1.45 18.32
N ARG A 77 -23.77 0.74 17.20
CA ARG A 77 -24.70 0.74 16.05
C ARG A 77 -24.94 2.10 15.39
N VAL A 78 -24.18 3.14 15.77
CA VAL A 78 -24.28 4.48 15.16
C VAL A 78 -23.66 4.46 13.77
N THR A 79 -24.42 4.90 12.77
CA THR A 79 -23.97 4.99 11.37
C THR A 79 -23.46 6.39 11.05
N TYR A 80 -22.75 6.55 9.92
CA TYR A 80 -22.25 7.85 9.49
C TYR A 80 -23.38 8.89 9.37
N SER A 81 -24.51 8.50 8.78
CA SER A 81 -25.67 9.37 8.64
C SER A 81 -26.25 9.76 9.99
N GLY A 82 -26.45 8.79 10.89
CA GLY A 82 -26.98 9.08 12.24
C GLY A 82 -26.03 9.96 13.07
N TYR A 83 -24.72 9.77 12.96
CA TYR A 83 -23.75 10.66 13.63
C TYR A 83 -23.78 12.08 13.04
N LYS A 84 -24.02 12.20 11.72
CA LYS A 84 -24.06 13.48 11.00
C LYS A 84 -25.27 14.34 11.40
N GLU A 85 -26.41 13.72 11.69
CA GLU A 85 -27.64 14.43 12.08
C GLU A 85 -27.42 15.35 13.29
N ASN A 86 -26.70 14.86 14.31
CA ASN A 86 -26.37 15.62 15.52
C ASN A 86 -24.88 15.98 15.60
N TYR A 87 -24.24 16.25 14.44
CA TYR A 87 -22.79 16.40 14.33
C TYR A 87 -22.20 17.41 15.34
N THR A 88 -22.76 18.62 15.42
CA THR A 88 -22.24 19.70 16.28
C THR A 88 -22.27 19.31 17.76
N ALA A 89 -23.39 18.77 18.23
CA ALA A 89 -23.53 18.31 19.62
C ALA A 89 -22.60 17.14 19.93
N ASN A 90 -22.50 16.16 19.00
CA ASN A 90 -21.63 15.00 19.16
C ASN A 90 -20.16 15.39 19.26
N ILE A 91 -19.68 16.28 18.38
CA ILE A 91 -18.30 16.78 18.41
C ILE A 91 -18.03 17.60 19.67
N GLY A 92 -18.94 18.49 20.06
CA GLY A 92 -18.81 19.25 21.30
C GLY A 92 -18.68 18.35 22.54
N ASN A 93 -19.50 17.30 22.62
CA ASN A 93 -19.43 16.31 23.69
C ASN A 93 -18.08 15.55 23.66
N LEU A 94 -17.68 15.04 22.49
CA LEU A 94 -16.43 14.31 22.30
C LEU A 94 -15.22 15.16 22.71
N MET A 95 -15.17 16.41 22.27
CA MET A 95 -14.14 17.39 22.62
C MET A 95 -14.12 17.69 24.11
N GLY A 96 -15.29 17.85 24.74
CA GLY A 96 -15.43 18.02 26.18
C GLY A 96 -14.85 16.81 26.96
N ARG A 97 -15.14 15.59 26.51
CA ARG A 97 -14.59 14.36 27.10
C ARG A 97 -13.07 14.25 26.91
N LEU A 98 -12.54 14.65 25.76
CA LEU A 98 -11.10 14.66 25.51
C LEU A 98 -10.37 15.67 26.41
N LYS A 99 -10.86 16.92 26.48
CA LYS A 99 -10.26 17.99 27.29
C LYS A 99 -10.20 17.64 28.78
N ARG A 100 -11.26 17.03 29.31
CA ARG A 100 -11.33 16.58 30.72
C ARG A 100 -10.66 15.21 30.98
N GLY A 101 -10.12 14.55 29.96
CA GLY A 101 -9.52 13.21 30.09
C GLY A 101 -10.51 12.06 30.26
N GLY A 102 -11.82 12.32 30.18
CA GLY A 102 -12.90 11.35 30.35
C GLY A 102 -13.19 10.46 29.13
N TYR A 103 -12.50 10.67 28.01
CA TYR A 103 -12.60 9.78 26.84
C TYR A 103 -12.11 8.37 27.16
N ARG A 104 -12.90 7.35 26.81
CA ARG A 104 -12.54 5.92 26.86
C ARG A 104 -12.82 5.32 25.49
N ALA A 105 -11.86 4.57 24.96
CA ALA A 105 -12.06 3.82 23.72
C ALA A 105 -13.14 2.76 23.94
N LYS A 106 -14.09 2.65 23.00
CA LYS A 106 -15.13 1.63 23.07
C LYS A 106 -14.60 0.31 22.52
N LEU A 107 -15.37 -0.77 22.75
CA LEU A 107 -15.04 -2.07 22.20
C LEU A 107 -15.04 -2.05 20.67
N VAL A 108 -14.07 -2.75 20.07
CA VAL A 108 -13.97 -2.92 18.62
C VAL A 108 -14.75 -4.15 18.22
N LYS A 109 -15.74 -4.01 17.32
CA LYS A 109 -16.56 -5.14 16.88
C LYS A 109 -15.79 -6.02 15.90
N ARG A 110 -15.65 -7.32 16.16
CA ARG A 110 -15.05 -8.26 15.20
C ARG A 110 -16.02 -8.64 14.09
N LYS A 111 -15.49 -8.81 12.88
CA LYS A 111 -16.16 -9.42 11.73
C LYS A 111 -15.17 -10.26 10.92
N HIS A 112 -15.51 -11.52 10.66
CA HIS A 112 -14.68 -12.40 9.85
C HIS A 112 -15.00 -12.23 8.35
N ILE A 113 -13.97 -11.89 7.56
CA ILE A 113 -14.08 -11.77 6.11
C ILE A 113 -13.36 -12.96 5.45
N PRO A 114 -13.98 -13.69 4.51
CA PRO A 114 -13.31 -14.80 3.84
C PRO A 114 -12.10 -14.30 3.03
N LYS A 115 -10.94 -14.94 3.23
CA LYS A 115 -9.69 -14.68 2.51
C LYS A 115 -9.49 -15.66 1.33
N GLY A 116 -10.44 -16.58 1.13
CA GLY A 116 -10.35 -17.68 0.15
C GLY A 116 -9.63 -18.91 0.72
N ALA A 117 -9.89 -20.09 0.14
CA ALA A 117 -9.34 -21.38 0.58
C ALA A 117 -9.64 -21.72 2.07
N GLY A 118 -10.85 -21.41 2.54
CA GLY A 118 -11.30 -21.73 3.90
C GLY A 118 -10.74 -20.84 5.02
N LYS A 119 -9.77 -19.96 4.73
CA LYS A 119 -9.22 -19.04 5.74
C LYS A 119 -10.06 -17.76 5.84
N THR A 120 -10.21 -17.23 7.04
CA THR A 120 -10.84 -15.93 7.31
C THR A 120 -9.80 -14.90 7.73
N ARG A 121 -10.10 -13.62 7.51
CA ARG A 121 -9.36 -12.48 8.04
C ARG A 121 -10.27 -11.78 9.05
N PRO A 122 -9.89 -11.69 10.32
CA PRO A 122 -10.66 -10.93 11.28
C PRO A 122 -10.49 -9.43 10.99
N LEU A 123 -11.60 -8.70 10.95
CA LEU A 123 -11.62 -7.24 10.84
C LEU A 123 -12.30 -6.65 12.08
N GLY A 124 -11.63 -5.72 12.73
CA GLY A 124 -12.16 -4.86 13.78
C GLY A 124 -12.85 -3.63 13.20
N ILE A 125 -14.08 -3.41 13.62
CA ILE A 125 -14.92 -2.28 13.22
C ILE A 125 -15.07 -1.38 14.45
N PRO A 126 -14.26 -0.31 14.58
CA PRO A 126 -14.41 0.64 15.67
C PRO A 126 -15.68 1.48 15.52
N VAL A 127 -16.12 2.09 16.61
CA VAL A 127 -17.20 3.08 16.60
C VAL A 127 -16.77 4.36 15.87
N ILE A 128 -17.73 5.19 15.47
CA ILE A 128 -17.45 6.38 14.64
C ILE A 128 -16.56 7.39 15.36
N GLU A 129 -16.80 7.65 16.64
CA GLU A 129 -15.99 8.59 17.42
C GLU A 129 -14.52 8.14 17.50
N ASP A 130 -14.30 6.87 17.83
CA ASP A 130 -12.96 6.28 17.89
C ASP A 130 -12.29 6.33 16.52
N LYS A 131 -13.01 5.96 15.47
CA LYS A 131 -12.52 6.05 14.09
C LYS A 131 -12.16 7.47 13.69
N LEU A 132 -12.96 8.45 14.11
CA LEU A 132 -12.74 9.86 13.82
C LEU A 132 -11.46 10.36 14.50
N LEU A 133 -11.29 10.08 15.80
CA LEU A 133 -10.09 10.45 16.54
C LEU A 133 -8.84 9.72 16.05
N GLN A 134 -8.96 8.43 15.73
CA GLN A 134 -7.87 7.67 15.11
C GLN A 134 -7.47 8.26 13.76
N THR A 135 -8.43 8.73 12.97
CA THR A 135 -8.15 9.40 11.68
C THR A 135 -7.43 10.72 11.91
N ALA A 136 -7.86 11.53 12.89
CA ALA A 136 -7.17 12.78 13.25
C ALA A 136 -5.73 12.53 13.74
N ALA A 137 -5.53 11.55 14.63
CA ALA A 137 -4.21 11.14 15.07
C ALA A 137 -3.35 10.62 13.91
N SER A 138 -3.94 9.87 12.98
CA SER A 138 -3.26 9.37 11.78
C SER A 138 -2.76 10.50 10.88
N GLU A 139 -3.56 11.55 10.67
CA GLU A 139 -3.15 12.73 9.90
C GLU A 139 -2.02 13.51 10.58
N ILE A 140 -2.07 13.68 11.90
CA ILE A 140 -1.00 14.33 12.69
C ILE A 140 0.29 13.51 12.61
N LEU A 141 0.22 12.20 12.87
CA LEU A 141 1.37 11.30 12.79
C LEU A 141 1.95 11.27 11.37
N SER A 142 1.10 11.23 10.34
CA SER A 142 1.55 11.29 8.95
C SER A 142 2.27 12.60 8.64
N ALA A 143 1.80 13.74 9.17
CA ALA A 143 2.47 15.02 8.97
C ALA A 143 3.90 15.02 9.57
N ILE A 144 4.10 14.35 10.70
CA ILE A 144 5.42 14.24 11.37
C ILE A 144 6.32 13.23 10.62
N TYR A 145 5.90 11.98 10.57
CA TYR A 145 6.78 10.85 10.20
C TYR A 145 6.96 10.67 8.69
N GLU A 146 6.07 11.22 7.84
CA GLU A 146 6.29 11.15 6.38
C GLU A 146 7.57 11.88 5.96
N GLN A 147 8.07 12.82 6.77
CA GLN A 147 9.34 13.52 6.56
C GLN A 147 10.58 12.67 6.92
N GLU A 148 10.39 11.60 7.68
CA GLU A 148 11.47 10.71 8.18
C GLU A 148 11.50 9.40 7.40
N PHE A 149 10.34 8.89 6.99
CA PHE A 149 10.26 7.61 6.32
C PHE A 149 11.09 7.54 5.04
N HIS A 150 11.99 6.57 4.99
CA HIS A 150 12.84 6.31 3.84
C HIS A 150 12.07 6.16 2.53
N PRO A 151 12.64 6.59 1.40
CA PRO A 151 11.96 6.57 0.10
C PRO A 151 11.65 5.16 -0.41
N PHE A 152 12.31 4.12 0.14
CA PHE A 152 12.08 2.72 -0.21
C PHE A 152 10.92 2.04 0.54
N SER A 153 10.28 2.76 1.46
CA SER A 153 9.05 2.31 2.14
C SER A 153 7.82 2.87 1.43
N TYR A 154 6.87 2.02 1.05
CA TYR A 154 5.72 2.43 0.22
C TYR A 154 4.36 2.15 0.86
N GLY A 155 4.24 1.08 1.65
CA GLY A 155 2.95 0.62 2.17
C GLY A 155 2.24 1.68 3.00
N TYR A 156 0.92 1.83 2.83
CA TYR A 156 0.06 2.74 3.60
C TYR A 156 0.46 4.23 3.61
N ARG A 157 1.34 4.67 2.71
CA ARG A 157 1.79 6.07 2.63
C ARG A 157 1.03 6.85 1.56
N PRO A 158 0.75 8.14 1.78
CA PRO A 158 0.09 8.98 0.79
C PRO A 158 0.84 8.99 -0.56
N ARG A 159 0.12 8.85 -1.67
CA ARG A 159 0.63 8.87 -3.05
C ARG A 159 1.67 7.79 -3.40
N ARG A 160 1.98 6.88 -2.48
CA ARG A 160 2.81 5.70 -2.72
C ARG A 160 1.93 4.48 -2.91
N GLY A 161 2.21 3.68 -3.93
CA GLY A 161 1.39 2.52 -4.28
C GLY A 161 2.24 1.29 -4.57
N ALA A 162 1.63 0.11 -4.45
CA ALA A 162 2.32 -1.16 -4.70
C ALA A 162 2.91 -1.25 -6.12
N ARG A 163 2.20 -0.72 -7.12
CA ARG A 163 2.71 -0.63 -8.49
C ARG A 163 3.98 0.25 -8.57
N GLN A 164 4.03 1.36 -7.84
CA GLN A 164 5.19 2.25 -7.82
C GLN A 164 6.39 1.59 -7.14
N ALA A 165 6.17 0.90 -6.00
CA ALA A 165 7.21 0.11 -5.36
C ALA A 165 7.82 -0.92 -6.33
N ALA A 166 6.97 -1.62 -7.08
CA ALA A 166 7.40 -2.53 -8.13
C ALA A 166 8.06 -1.82 -9.32
N ASP A 167 7.69 -0.58 -9.65
CA ASP A 167 8.32 0.23 -10.72
C ASP A 167 9.75 0.57 -10.32
N ASP A 168 9.92 1.12 -9.11
CA ASP A 168 11.20 1.56 -8.56
C ASP A 168 12.15 0.38 -8.34
N LEU A 169 11.64 -0.77 -7.88
CA LEU A 169 12.43 -1.99 -7.75
C LEU A 169 12.99 -2.45 -9.10
N VAL A 170 12.19 -2.44 -10.17
CA VAL A 170 12.68 -2.79 -11.53
C VAL A 170 13.81 -1.86 -11.94
N VAL A 171 13.63 -0.55 -11.77
CA VAL A 171 14.64 0.43 -12.18
C VAL A 171 15.93 0.25 -11.39
N ARG A 172 15.85 0.16 -10.06
CA ARG A 172 17.04 -0.02 -9.20
C ARG A 172 17.78 -1.30 -9.54
N MET A 173 17.07 -2.41 -9.71
CA MET A 173 17.69 -3.68 -10.06
C MET A 173 18.24 -3.73 -11.49
N GLN A 174 17.62 -3.00 -12.43
CA GLN A 174 18.09 -2.92 -13.81
C GLN A 174 19.47 -2.25 -13.93
N PHE A 175 19.69 -1.19 -13.16
CA PHE A 175 20.88 -0.34 -13.25
C PHE A 175 21.93 -0.61 -12.17
N GLY A 176 21.56 -1.22 -11.04
CA GLY A 176 22.49 -1.62 -9.99
C GLY A 176 23.16 -2.97 -10.24
N ARG A 177 24.08 -3.34 -9.35
CA ARG A 177 24.89 -4.57 -9.43
C ARG A 177 24.36 -5.62 -8.47
N PHE A 178 23.18 -6.18 -8.75
CA PHE A 178 22.57 -7.19 -7.88
C PHE A 178 22.63 -8.58 -8.49
N GLY A 179 22.97 -9.56 -7.66
CA GLY A 179 23.05 -10.97 -8.03
C GLY A 179 22.17 -11.88 -7.17
N TYR A 180 21.68 -11.39 -6.04
CA TYR A 180 20.92 -12.16 -5.05
C TYR A 180 19.74 -11.35 -4.55
N VAL A 181 18.63 -12.03 -4.30
CA VAL A 181 17.39 -11.45 -3.74
C VAL A 181 17.00 -12.25 -2.51
N VAL A 182 16.56 -11.55 -1.47
CA VAL A 182 15.95 -12.12 -0.28
C VAL A 182 14.52 -11.61 -0.22
N GLU A 183 13.55 -12.51 -0.43
CA GLU A 183 12.14 -12.23 -0.16
C GLU A 183 11.89 -12.49 1.33
N ALA A 184 11.26 -11.55 2.03
CA ALA A 184 10.96 -11.69 3.45
C ALA A 184 9.57 -11.14 3.80
N ASP A 185 8.87 -11.86 4.67
CA ASP A 185 7.51 -11.54 5.12
C ASP A 185 7.46 -11.75 6.64
N ILE A 186 6.77 -10.85 7.35
CA ILE A 186 6.65 -10.91 8.81
C ILE A 186 5.37 -11.66 9.18
N LYS A 187 5.51 -12.73 9.96
CA LYS A 187 4.39 -13.59 10.37
C LYS A 187 3.47 -12.81 11.29
N GLY A 188 2.22 -12.62 10.86
CA GLY A 188 1.16 -12.07 11.73
C GLY A 188 1.46 -10.67 12.26
N PHE A 189 2.23 -9.84 11.54
CA PHE A 189 2.78 -8.58 12.04
C PHE A 189 1.81 -7.73 12.86
N PHE A 190 0.61 -7.44 12.34
CA PHE A 190 -0.38 -6.61 13.04
C PHE A 190 -0.85 -7.18 14.39
N ASN A 191 -0.66 -8.47 14.65
CA ASN A 191 -1.07 -9.12 15.89
C ASN A 191 0.04 -9.14 16.95
N HIS A 192 1.30 -8.94 16.59
CA HIS A 192 2.46 -9.10 17.48
C HIS A 192 3.21 -7.79 17.76
N ILE A 193 2.62 -6.63 17.43
CA ILE A 193 3.22 -5.33 17.74
C ILE A 193 3.24 -5.13 19.25
N ASP A 194 4.43 -5.00 19.82
CA ASP A 194 4.65 -4.66 21.23
C ASP A 194 4.21 -3.21 21.49
N HIS A 195 3.24 -3.02 22.39
CA HIS A 195 2.66 -1.71 22.68
C HIS A 195 3.66 -0.77 23.33
N ASP A 196 4.49 -1.27 24.24
CA ASP A 196 5.41 -0.44 25.02
C ASP A 196 6.54 0.05 24.12
N LYS A 197 7.13 -0.84 23.30
CA LYS A 197 8.14 -0.44 22.30
C LYS A 197 7.58 0.54 21.26
N LEU A 198 6.35 0.35 20.80
CA LEU A 198 5.70 1.29 19.88
C LEU A 198 5.55 2.67 20.53
N LEU A 199 5.15 2.73 21.80
CA LEU A 199 5.01 4.01 22.53
C LEU A 199 6.38 4.67 22.78
N GLU A 200 7.44 3.90 23.04
CA GLU A 200 8.81 4.40 23.14
C GLU A 200 9.30 5.02 21.82
N MET A 201 9.10 4.34 20.70
CA MET A 201 9.41 4.87 19.36
C MET A 201 8.65 6.16 19.09
N LEU A 202 7.35 6.20 19.42
CA LEU A 202 6.55 7.42 19.27
C LEU A 202 7.06 8.56 20.16
N ALA A 203 7.54 8.25 21.37
CA ALA A 203 8.01 9.23 22.34
C ALA A 203 9.32 9.92 21.93
N GLN A 204 10.08 9.34 21.00
CA GLN A 204 11.27 9.97 20.42
C GLN A 204 10.92 11.31 19.75
N ARG A 205 9.80 11.38 19.04
CA ARG A 205 9.33 12.60 18.35
C ARG A 205 8.17 13.30 19.07
N ILE A 206 7.49 12.62 19.98
CA ILE A 206 6.29 13.14 20.64
C ILE A 206 6.52 13.25 22.15
N ASP A 207 6.49 14.48 22.64
CA ASP A 207 6.56 14.82 24.07
C ASP A 207 5.19 15.29 24.58
N ASP A 208 4.12 14.65 24.10
CA ASP A 208 2.74 14.86 24.53
C ASP A 208 2.17 13.58 25.16
N LYS A 209 2.22 13.51 26.50
CA LYS A 209 1.70 12.37 27.27
C LYS A 209 0.19 12.18 27.11
N ARG A 210 -0.59 13.21 26.76
CA ARG A 210 -2.04 13.06 26.53
C ARG A 210 -2.29 12.36 25.20
N PHE A 211 -1.55 12.76 24.16
CA PHE A 211 -1.63 12.14 22.84
C PHE A 211 -1.15 10.68 22.86
N LEU A 212 -0.02 10.39 23.50
CA LEU A 212 0.47 9.01 23.64
C LEU A 212 -0.51 8.12 24.43
N ARG A 213 -1.11 8.64 25.50
CA ARG A 213 -2.17 7.93 26.24
C ARG A 213 -3.41 7.67 25.40
N LEU A 214 -3.76 8.57 24.49
CA LEU A 214 -4.89 8.38 23.57
C LEU A 214 -4.62 7.20 22.62
N ILE A 215 -3.41 7.12 22.07
CA ILE A 215 -2.99 5.98 21.24
C ILE A 215 -3.03 4.68 22.05
N ASN A 216 -2.45 4.68 23.25
CA ASN A 216 -2.45 3.52 24.14
C ASN A 216 -3.86 3.01 24.47
N LYS A 217 -4.84 3.92 24.67
CA LYS A 217 -6.25 3.55 24.87
C LYS A 217 -6.84 2.78 23.67
N TRP A 218 -6.42 3.08 22.44
CA TRP A 218 -6.87 2.33 21.26
C TRP A 218 -6.17 0.98 21.10
N LEU A 219 -4.89 0.90 21.47
CA LEU A 219 -4.12 -0.35 21.42
C LEU A 219 -4.69 -1.37 22.42
N LYS A 220 -5.05 -0.93 23.62
CA LYS A 220 -5.64 -1.75 24.69
C LYS A 220 -7.18 -1.86 24.63
N ALA A 221 -7.80 -1.36 23.57
CA ALA A 221 -9.26 -1.43 23.42
C ALA A 221 -9.69 -2.90 23.26
N GLY A 222 -10.66 -3.33 24.07
CA GLY A 222 -11.20 -4.69 23.98
C GLY A 222 -11.89 -4.97 22.65
N ILE A 223 -11.78 -6.20 22.17
CA ILE A 223 -12.41 -6.69 20.95
C ILE A 223 -13.64 -7.51 21.34
N LEU A 224 -14.80 -7.11 20.81
CA LEU A 224 -16.04 -7.87 20.95
C LEU A 224 -16.13 -8.89 19.80
N GLU A 225 -15.98 -10.17 20.12
CA GLU A 225 -16.05 -11.27 19.17
C GLU A 225 -17.50 -11.60 18.77
N GLU A 226 -17.67 -12.39 17.70
CA GLU A 226 -19.01 -12.73 17.17
C GLU A 226 -19.83 -13.61 18.13
N ASP A 227 -19.16 -14.37 18.99
CA ASP A 227 -19.74 -15.17 20.07
C ASP A 227 -20.09 -14.36 21.33
N LYS A 228 -19.93 -13.02 21.27
CA LYS A 228 -20.11 -12.05 22.37
C LYS A 228 -19.06 -12.12 23.47
N SER A 229 -17.99 -12.91 23.31
CA SER A 229 -16.85 -12.83 24.21
C SER A 229 -16.09 -11.52 24.02
N ILE A 230 -15.44 -11.04 25.09
CA ILE A 230 -14.60 -9.85 25.05
C ILE A 230 -13.17 -10.29 25.29
N SER A 231 -12.28 -9.99 24.35
CA SER A 231 -10.84 -10.20 24.49
C SER A 231 -10.13 -8.87 24.60
N TYR A 232 -9.12 -8.79 25.47
CA TYR A 232 -8.27 -7.61 25.59
C TYR A 232 -6.91 -7.94 24.97
N PRO A 233 -6.53 -7.29 23.87
CA PRO A 233 -5.24 -7.57 23.24
C PRO A 233 -4.09 -7.06 24.12
N GLU A 234 -3.19 -7.96 24.50
CA GLU A 234 -1.92 -7.62 25.17
C GLU A 234 -0.86 -7.13 24.18
N GLU A 235 -0.96 -7.57 22.92
CA GLU A 235 -0.10 -7.19 21.81
C GLU A 235 -0.90 -6.96 20.52
N GLY A 236 -0.25 -6.33 19.55
CA GLY A 236 -0.82 -6.05 18.24
C GLY A 236 -1.61 -4.75 18.17
N THR A 237 -2.19 -4.50 17.00
CA THR A 237 -3.07 -3.35 16.76
C THR A 237 -4.40 -3.87 16.24
N PRO A 238 -5.55 -3.28 16.67
CA PRO A 238 -6.84 -3.68 16.13
C PRO A 238 -6.85 -3.53 14.60
N GLN A 239 -6.97 -4.65 13.88
CA GLN A 239 -7.02 -4.65 12.42
C GLN A 239 -8.28 -3.92 11.97
N GLY A 240 -8.14 -2.73 11.37
CA GLY A 240 -9.29 -1.92 10.93
C GLY A 240 -9.44 -0.58 11.64
N GLY A 241 -8.60 -0.31 12.66
CA GLY A 241 -8.39 1.05 13.16
C GLY A 241 -7.75 1.95 12.09
N SER A 242 -8.20 3.21 11.99
CA SER A 242 -7.66 4.17 11.00
C SER A 242 -6.21 4.56 11.28
N VAL A 243 -5.77 4.43 12.54
CA VAL A 243 -4.42 4.77 13.01
C VAL A 243 -3.45 3.61 12.87
N SER A 244 -3.93 2.36 12.83
CA SER A 244 -3.08 1.16 12.80
C SER A 244 -2.06 1.14 11.67
N PRO A 245 -2.37 1.57 10.42
CA PRO A 245 -1.41 1.57 9.32
C PRO A 245 -0.20 2.50 9.52
N ILE A 246 -0.40 3.69 10.10
CA ILE A 246 0.72 4.61 10.35
C ILE A 246 1.58 4.12 11.53
N LEU A 247 0.96 3.58 12.58
CA LEU A 247 1.68 2.98 13.72
C LEU A 247 2.55 1.80 13.28
N ALA A 248 1.99 0.94 12.44
CA ALA A 248 2.69 -0.15 11.79
C ALA A 248 3.93 0.32 11.02
N ASN A 249 3.80 1.41 10.25
CA ASN A 249 4.92 1.95 9.50
C ASN A 249 5.99 2.57 10.38
N ILE A 250 5.62 3.28 11.46
CA ILE A 250 6.57 3.84 12.44
C ILE A 250 7.37 2.72 13.09
N TYR A 251 6.69 1.64 13.49
CA TYR A 251 7.33 0.46 14.06
C TYR A 251 8.34 -0.16 13.10
N LEU A 252 7.92 -0.47 11.87
CA LEU A 252 8.80 -1.11 10.88
C LEU A 252 9.90 -0.17 10.37
N HIS A 253 9.70 1.14 10.43
CA HIS A 253 10.75 2.10 10.12
C HIS A 253 11.93 1.94 11.08
N ASN A 254 11.68 1.91 12.39
CA ASN A 254 12.71 1.72 13.41
C ASN A 254 13.30 0.30 13.39
N VAL A 255 12.46 -0.72 13.19
CA VAL A 255 12.90 -2.12 13.29
C VAL A 255 13.70 -2.56 12.07
N ILE A 256 13.23 -2.21 10.86
CA ILE A 256 13.77 -2.68 9.58
C ILE A 256 14.45 -1.57 8.80
N ASP A 257 13.78 -0.45 8.56
CA ASP A 257 14.28 0.53 7.58
C ASP A 257 15.57 1.21 8.06
N GLU A 258 15.58 1.72 9.30
CA GLU A 258 16.77 2.33 9.92
C GLU A 258 17.89 1.30 10.09
N TRP A 259 17.55 0.11 10.61
CA TRP A 259 18.52 -0.98 10.74
C TRP A 259 19.17 -1.37 9.40
N PHE A 260 18.38 -1.40 8.31
CA PHE A 260 18.91 -1.72 7.00
C PHE A 260 19.88 -0.64 6.50
N GLU A 261 19.52 0.64 6.63
CA GLU A 261 20.33 1.74 6.10
C GLU A 261 21.57 2.02 6.96
N GLU A 262 21.47 1.92 8.29
CA GLU A 262 22.55 2.29 9.22
C GLU A 262 23.46 1.10 9.59
N VAL A 263 22.94 -0.13 9.53
CA VAL A 263 23.70 -1.31 9.95
C VAL A 263 23.93 -2.27 8.80
N VAL A 264 22.88 -2.73 8.10
CA VAL A 264 23.06 -3.77 7.07
C VAL A 264 23.91 -3.25 5.91
N LYS A 265 23.49 -2.14 5.30
CA LYS A 265 24.10 -1.59 4.09
C LYS A 265 25.58 -1.19 4.29
N PRO A 266 26.00 -0.52 5.39
CA PRO A 266 27.41 -0.20 5.61
C PRO A 266 28.30 -1.42 5.89
N HIS A 267 27.71 -2.53 6.34
CA HIS A 267 28.45 -3.76 6.61
C HIS A 267 28.46 -4.74 5.42
N CYS A 268 27.75 -4.43 4.33
CA CYS A 268 27.81 -5.19 3.08
C CYS A 268 29.09 -4.84 2.32
N GLU A 269 29.69 -5.85 1.70
CA GLU A 269 30.87 -5.62 0.86
C GLU A 269 30.52 -5.10 -0.53
N GLY A 270 29.29 -5.34 -1.00
CA GLY A 270 28.78 -4.82 -2.27
C GLY A 270 27.48 -4.04 -2.12
N ASP A 271 26.89 -3.68 -3.27
CA ASP A 271 25.65 -2.91 -3.30
C ASP A 271 24.49 -3.69 -2.64
N ALA A 272 23.72 -3.01 -1.78
CA ALA A 272 22.53 -3.54 -1.14
C ALA A 272 21.37 -2.54 -1.22
N ILE A 273 20.18 -3.03 -1.57
CA ILE A 273 18.95 -2.24 -1.59
C ILE A 273 17.81 -3.01 -0.92
N ILE A 274 16.85 -2.25 -0.40
CA ILE A 274 15.59 -2.76 0.14
C ILE A 274 14.41 -2.08 -0.59
N CYS A 275 13.31 -2.80 -0.72
CA CYS A 275 12.01 -2.28 -1.12
C CYS A 275 10.95 -2.88 -0.18
N ARG A 276 10.29 -2.02 0.61
CA ARG A 276 9.31 -2.44 1.62
C ARG A 276 7.91 -1.95 1.29
N PHE A 277 6.94 -2.85 1.38
CA PHE A 277 5.53 -2.55 1.30
C PHE A 277 4.79 -3.15 2.50
N ALA A 278 4.57 -2.32 3.52
CA ALA A 278 4.05 -2.76 4.81
C ALA A 278 4.98 -3.82 5.43
N ASP A 279 4.46 -5.03 5.68
CA ASP A 279 5.12 -6.20 6.27
C ASP A 279 5.86 -7.08 5.25
N ASP A 280 5.62 -6.88 3.95
CA ASP A 280 6.26 -7.58 2.84
C ASP A 280 7.43 -6.74 2.31
N PHE A 281 8.64 -7.31 2.25
CA PHE A 281 9.81 -6.61 1.72
C PHE A 281 10.76 -7.53 0.96
N VAL A 282 11.46 -6.90 0.01
CA VAL A 282 12.47 -7.55 -0.81
C VAL A 282 13.78 -6.81 -0.66
N CYS A 283 14.84 -7.54 -0.35
CA CYS A 283 16.20 -7.03 -0.34
C CYS A 283 16.97 -7.61 -1.54
N ALA A 284 17.80 -6.80 -2.20
CA ALA A 284 18.69 -7.26 -3.25
C ALA A 284 20.14 -6.93 -2.89
N PHE A 285 21.03 -7.89 -3.13
CA PHE A 285 22.44 -7.84 -2.77
C PHE A 285 23.32 -8.18 -3.97
N GLN A 286 24.49 -7.57 -4.03
CA GLN A 286 25.51 -7.89 -5.03
C GLN A 286 26.12 -9.29 -4.81
N TYR A 287 26.50 -9.60 -3.56
CA TYR A 287 27.22 -10.83 -3.22
C TYR A 287 26.37 -11.78 -2.37
N ALA A 288 26.63 -13.09 -2.52
CA ALA A 288 25.88 -14.14 -1.81
C ALA A 288 26.08 -14.06 -0.30
N ARG A 289 27.33 -13.83 0.13
CA ARG A 289 27.72 -13.68 1.55
C ARG A 289 26.94 -12.59 2.28
N ASP A 290 26.67 -11.46 1.60
CA ASP A 290 25.91 -10.35 2.19
C ASP A 290 24.44 -10.75 2.38
N ALA A 291 23.86 -11.43 1.37
CA ALA A 291 22.51 -11.97 1.44
C ALA A 291 22.35 -13.03 2.55
N GLU A 292 23.30 -13.96 2.67
CA GLU A 292 23.31 -14.99 3.72
C GLU A 292 23.50 -14.40 5.11
N ARG A 293 24.37 -13.41 5.26
CA ARG A 293 24.58 -12.69 6.52
C ARG A 293 23.30 -11.98 6.95
N PHE A 294 22.65 -11.26 6.02
CA PHE A 294 21.36 -10.62 6.27
C PHE A 294 20.29 -11.64 6.66
N TYR A 295 20.18 -12.74 5.91
CA TYR A 295 19.21 -13.81 6.18
C TYR A 295 19.37 -14.41 7.58
N LYS A 296 20.62 -14.63 8.04
CA LYS A 296 20.91 -15.12 9.40
C LYS A 296 20.66 -14.07 10.50
N ALA A 297 20.84 -12.79 10.19
CA ALA A 297 20.67 -11.69 11.15
C ALA A 297 19.20 -11.26 11.33
N LEU A 298 18.38 -11.39 10.28
CA LEU A 298 17.01 -10.90 10.26
C LEU A 298 16.12 -11.50 11.35
N PRO A 299 16.07 -12.83 11.60
CA PRO A 299 15.26 -13.40 12.68
C PRO A 299 15.65 -12.85 14.05
N LYS A 300 16.95 -12.75 14.34
CA LYS A 300 17.47 -12.22 15.60
C LYS A 300 17.13 -10.74 15.79
N ARG A 301 17.09 -9.96 14.70
CA ARG A 301 16.66 -8.56 14.74
C ARG A 301 15.17 -8.48 15.06
N LEU A 302 14.33 -9.25 14.38
CA LEU A 302 12.88 -9.23 14.61
C LEU A 302 12.48 -9.71 16.01
N GLU A 303 13.15 -10.74 16.53
CA GLU A 303 12.88 -11.30 17.86
C GLU A 303 13.06 -10.26 18.98
N LYS A 304 14.07 -9.37 18.86
CA LYS A 304 14.27 -8.24 19.79
C LYS A 304 13.05 -7.31 19.88
N PHE A 305 12.21 -7.28 18.85
CA PHE A 305 11.00 -6.47 18.75
C PHE A 305 9.73 -7.33 18.80
N ASN A 306 9.80 -8.54 19.36
CA ASN A 306 8.67 -9.47 19.48
C ASN A 306 8.01 -9.80 18.12
N LEU A 307 8.81 -9.84 17.05
CA LEU A 307 8.36 -10.17 15.70
C LEU A 307 9.01 -11.48 15.24
N GLN A 308 8.34 -12.18 14.32
CA GLN A 308 8.82 -13.44 13.74
C GLN A 308 8.80 -13.38 12.21
N VAL A 309 9.83 -13.96 11.59
CA VAL A 309 9.89 -14.15 10.13
C VAL A 309 8.94 -15.27 9.73
N ALA A 310 8.27 -15.14 8.58
CA ALA A 310 7.56 -16.25 7.96
C ALA A 310 8.57 -17.11 7.17
N GLU A 311 9.15 -18.12 7.83
CA GLU A 311 10.17 -19.01 7.24
C GLU A 311 9.73 -19.63 5.91
N ASP A 312 8.47 -20.09 5.82
CA ASP A 312 7.89 -20.67 4.60
C ASP A 312 7.91 -19.74 3.37
N LYS A 313 8.00 -18.44 3.60
CA LYS A 313 8.01 -17.42 2.54
C LYS A 313 9.39 -16.81 2.33
N THR A 314 10.28 -16.96 3.30
CA THR A 314 11.54 -16.22 3.34
C THR A 314 12.66 -17.06 2.79
N HIS A 315 13.18 -16.67 1.62
CA HIS A 315 14.19 -17.46 0.92
C HIS A 315 15.18 -16.57 0.16
N ILE A 316 16.39 -17.10 -0.03
CA ILE A 316 17.44 -16.48 -0.83
C ILE A 316 17.33 -17.06 -2.24
N LEU A 317 17.31 -16.18 -3.24
CA LEU A 317 17.29 -16.55 -4.65
C LEU A 317 18.49 -15.92 -5.36
N ARG A 318 19.22 -16.72 -6.14
CA ARG A 318 20.18 -16.20 -7.11
C ARG A 318 19.42 -15.52 -8.24
N PHE A 319 19.57 -14.21 -8.37
CA PHE A 319 18.81 -13.39 -9.30
C PHE A 319 19.73 -12.35 -9.96
N SER A 320 20.47 -12.79 -10.98
CA SER A 320 21.48 -11.99 -11.65
C SER A 320 21.15 -11.75 -13.12
N ARG A 321 21.39 -10.51 -13.58
CA ARG A 321 21.30 -10.13 -15.00
C ARG A 321 22.31 -10.85 -15.90
N PHE A 322 23.42 -11.33 -15.33
CA PHE A 322 24.53 -11.92 -16.09
C PHE A 322 24.33 -13.42 -16.34
N GLN A 323 23.46 -14.06 -15.56
CA GLN A 323 23.06 -15.45 -15.73
C GLN A 323 21.53 -15.54 -15.69
N PRO A 324 20.85 -14.99 -16.72
CA PRO A 324 19.40 -15.05 -16.79
C PRO A 324 18.97 -16.52 -16.91
N SER A 325 18.16 -16.97 -15.97
CA SER A 325 17.55 -18.30 -16.00
C SER A 325 16.05 -18.18 -15.99
N PRO A 326 15.32 -18.92 -16.86
CA PRO A 326 13.88 -19.02 -16.78
C PRO A 326 13.39 -19.61 -15.46
N GLN A 327 14.24 -20.20 -14.63
CA GLN A 327 13.84 -20.77 -13.34
C GLN A 327 13.96 -19.75 -12.20
N ASN A 328 14.83 -18.74 -12.36
CA ASN A 328 15.09 -17.74 -11.32
C ASN A 328 14.07 -16.61 -11.40
N ARG A 329 12.99 -16.74 -10.63
CA ARG A 329 11.90 -15.76 -10.56
C ARG A 329 11.43 -15.61 -9.12
N PHE A 330 11.04 -14.40 -8.76
CA PHE A 330 10.53 -14.10 -7.43
C PHE A 330 9.19 -13.36 -7.53
N CYS A 331 8.38 -13.39 -6.47
CA CYS A 331 7.00 -12.91 -6.50
C CYS A 331 6.74 -11.84 -5.43
N PHE A 332 6.79 -10.57 -5.85
CA PHE A 332 6.55 -9.44 -4.96
C PHE A 332 5.35 -8.60 -5.43
N LEU A 333 4.47 -8.20 -4.51
CA LEU A 333 3.30 -7.34 -4.80
C LEU A 333 2.38 -7.85 -5.92
N SER A 334 2.24 -9.19 -6.00
CA SER A 334 1.52 -9.91 -7.05
C SER A 334 2.14 -9.85 -8.45
N PHE A 335 3.36 -9.34 -8.58
CA PHE A 335 4.16 -9.42 -9.80
C PHE A 335 5.19 -10.54 -9.69
N GLU A 336 5.38 -11.29 -10.77
CA GLU A 336 6.50 -12.21 -10.94
C GLU A 336 7.60 -11.47 -11.70
N PHE A 337 8.79 -11.35 -11.10
CA PHE A 337 9.97 -10.68 -11.66
C PHE A 337 10.93 -11.71 -12.24
N TYR A 338 11.51 -11.41 -13.39
CA TYR A 338 12.44 -12.30 -14.09
C TYR A 338 13.32 -11.53 -15.07
N TRP A 339 14.55 -12.01 -15.26
CA TRP A 339 15.45 -11.53 -16.30
C TRP A 339 15.15 -12.23 -17.62
N ASP A 340 15.05 -11.45 -18.69
CA ASP A 340 14.92 -11.95 -20.06
C ASP A 340 15.59 -10.98 -21.04
N SER A 341 15.80 -11.39 -22.28
CA SER A 341 16.38 -10.53 -23.31
C SER A 341 15.31 -9.66 -23.96
N ASP A 342 15.62 -8.39 -24.21
CA ASP A 342 14.78 -7.54 -25.04
C ASP A 342 14.91 -7.88 -26.54
N THR A 343 14.15 -7.19 -27.39
CA THR A 343 14.20 -7.40 -28.85
C THR A 343 15.57 -7.12 -29.48
N LYS A 344 16.49 -6.49 -28.75
CA LYS A 344 17.87 -6.21 -29.15
C LYS A 344 18.88 -7.15 -28.48
N GLY A 345 18.41 -8.20 -27.80
CA GLY A 345 19.27 -9.16 -27.10
C GLY A 345 19.87 -8.63 -25.78
N LYS A 346 19.44 -7.46 -25.29
CA LYS A 346 19.97 -6.91 -24.03
C LYS A 346 19.19 -7.44 -22.84
N PRO A 347 19.85 -7.89 -21.77
CA PRO A 347 19.15 -8.39 -20.58
C PRO A 347 18.37 -7.26 -19.91
N ARG A 348 17.06 -7.48 -19.74
CA ARG A 348 16.14 -6.59 -19.04
C ARG A 348 15.39 -7.33 -17.95
N LEU A 349 15.11 -6.60 -16.88
CA LEU A 349 14.26 -7.07 -15.81
C LEU A 349 12.80 -6.83 -16.22
N PHE A 350 12.12 -7.92 -16.52
CA PHE A 350 10.70 -7.92 -16.81
C PHE A 350 9.90 -8.29 -15.57
N ARG A 351 8.63 -7.90 -15.60
CA ARG A 351 7.65 -8.34 -14.62
C ARG A 351 6.31 -8.61 -15.28
N ARG A 352 5.57 -9.55 -14.73
CA ARG A 352 4.25 -9.96 -15.22
C ARG A 352 3.32 -10.28 -14.07
N THR A 353 2.03 -10.43 -14.34
CA THR A 353 1.08 -10.87 -13.31
C THR A 353 1.51 -12.24 -12.78
N GLY A 354 1.72 -12.36 -11.46
CA GLY A 354 2.10 -13.63 -10.85
C GLY A 354 1.09 -14.74 -11.18
N ARG A 355 1.56 -15.96 -11.43
CA ARG A 355 0.73 -17.07 -11.93
C ARG A 355 -0.49 -17.35 -11.04
N LYS A 356 -0.26 -17.46 -9.72
CA LYS A 356 -1.33 -17.66 -8.72
C LYS A 356 -2.37 -16.52 -8.77
N ARG A 357 -1.91 -15.28 -8.95
CA ARG A 357 -2.79 -14.10 -9.02
C ARG A 357 -3.58 -14.07 -10.33
N LEU A 358 -2.96 -14.41 -11.46
CA LEU A 358 -3.61 -14.49 -12.76
C LEU A 358 -4.74 -15.53 -12.74
N GLN A 359 -4.46 -16.72 -12.18
CA GLN A 359 -5.48 -17.77 -12.04
C GLN A 359 -6.61 -17.36 -11.10
N THR A 360 -6.27 -16.72 -9.97
CA THR A 360 -7.30 -16.16 -9.07
C THR A 360 -8.16 -15.11 -9.78
N ALA A 361 -7.57 -14.24 -10.60
CA ALA A 361 -8.33 -13.25 -11.36
C ALA A 361 -9.29 -13.92 -12.36
N LYS A 362 -8.83 -14.94 -13.10
CA LYS A 362 -9.68 -15.73 -14.01
C LYS A 362 -10.81 -16.44 -13.26
N ARG A 363 -10.52 -17.08 -12.14
CA ARG A 363 -11.52 -17.76 -11.29
C ARG A 363 -12.58 -16.78 -10.79
N ASN A 364 -12.17 -15.67 -10.18
CA ASN A 364 -13.10 -14.66 -9.65
C ASN A 364 -13.99 -14.06 -10.75
N LEU A 365 -13.46 -13.87 -11.96
CA LEU A 365 -14.26 -13.44 -13.12
C LEU A 365 -15.23 -14.53 -13.58
N SER A 366 -14.84 -15.80 -13.53
CA SER A 366 -15.72 -16.94 -13.85
C SER A 366 -16.89 -17.04 -12.89
N GLU A 367 -16.61 -16.97 -11.58
CA GLU A 367 -17.61 -16.97 -10.52
C GLU A 367 -18.56 -15.78 -10.68
N TYR A 368 -18.00 -14.58 -10.85
CA TYR A 368 -18.81 -13.37 -11.04
C TYR A 368 -19.74 -13.46 -12.26
N ILE A 369 -19.26 -13.93 -13.42
CA ILE A 369 -20.12 -14.09 -14.61
C ILE A 369 -21.19 -15.17 -14.36
N GLY A 370 -20.82 -16.26 -13.68
CA GLY A 370 -21.76 -17.33 -13.31
C GLY A 370 -22.90 -16.84 -12.41
N GLU A 371 -22.60 -16.09 -11.36
CA GLU A 371 -23.59 -15.52 -10.43
C GLU A 371 -24.49 -14.49 -11.12
N ASN A 372 -23.92 -13.68 -12.02
CA ASN A 372 -24.60 -12.55 -12.64
C ASN A 372 -25.19 -12.88 -14.02
N ARG A 373 -25.36 -14.17 -14.35
CA ARG A 373 -25.89 -14.65 -15.64
C ARG A 373 -27.31 -14.19 -15.97
N HIS A 374 -28.09 -13.84 -14.95
CA HIS A 374 -29.47 -13.37 -15.07
C HIS A 374 -29.55 -11.89 -15.50
N MET A 375 -28.48 -11.12 -15.29
CA MET A 375 -28.47 -9.67 -15.55
C MET A 375 -28.61 -9.35 -17.05
N LYS A 376 -29.16 -8.17 -17.38
CA LYS A 376 -29.12 -7.64 -18.75
C LYS A 376 -27.67 -7.54 -19.23
N THR A 377 -27.40 -7.95 -20.48
CA THR A 377 -26.04 -8.04 -21.03
C THR A 377 -25.28 -6.71 -20.96
N SER A 378 -25.96 -5.58 -21.19
CA SER A 378 -25.37 -4.23 -21.08
C SER A 378 -24.84 -3.93 -19.66
N LEU A 379 -25.61 -4.24 -18.62
CA LEU A 379 -25.20 -4.06 -17.22
C LEU A 379 -24.05 -4.99 -16.84
N LEU A 380 -24.09 -6.25 -17.31
CA LEU A 380 -23.01 -7.21 -17.12
C LEU A 380 -21.71 -6.69 -17.75
N LEU A 381 -21.75 -6.25 -19.01
CA LEU A 381 -20.59 -5.70 -19.72
C LEU A 381 -20.05 -4.43 -19.07
N ALA A 382 -20.91 -3.52 -18.62
CA ALA A 382 -20.49 -2.32 -17.89
C ALA A 382 -19.75 -2.70 -16.59
N SER A 383 -20.25 -3.71 -15.86
CA SER A 383 -19.59 -4.20 -14.65
C SER A 383 -18.25 -4.89 -14.95
N LEU A 384 -18.21 -5.74 -15.97
CA LEU A 384 -16.97 -6.41 -16.41
C LEU A 384 -15.94 -5.41 -16.91
N THR A 385 -16.35 -4.37 -17.62
CA THR A 385 -15.49 -3.28 -18.08
C THR A 385 -14.81 -2.59 -16.90
N ARG A 386 -15.54 -2.30 -15.81
CA ARG A 386 -14.95 -1.73 -14.58
C ARG A 386 -13.92 -2.67 -13.94
N LYS A 387 -14.23 -3.97 -13.86
CA LYS A 387 -13.31 -4.99 -13.30
C LYS A 387 -12.04 -5.15 -14.13
N LEU A 388 -12.18 -5.22 -15.46
CA LEU A 388 -11.05 -5.31 -16.39
C LEU A 388 -10.20 -4.05 -16.38
N ARG A 389 -10.80 -2.86 -16.39
CA ARG A 389 -10.07 -1.59 -16.24
C ARG A 389 -9.25 -1.56 -14.96
N GLY A 390 -9.82 -2.00 -13.83
CA GLY A 390 -9.08 -2.12 -12.57
C GLY A 390 -7.88 -3.07 -12.68
N HIS A 391 -8.06 -4.25 -13.29
CA HIS A 391 -6.98 -5.20 -13.53
C HIS A 391 -5.87 -4.60 -14.43
N TYR A 392 -6.24 -3.96 -15.53
CA TYR A 392 -5.29 -3.35 -16.46
C TYR A 392 -4.57 -2.14 -15.86
N ASN A 393 -5.25 -1.34 -15.04
CA ASN A 393 -4.62 -0.19 -14.36
C ASN A 393 -3.53 -0.63 -13.39
N TYR A 394 -3.65 -1.80 -12.77
CA TYR A 394 -2.61 -2.34 -11.89
C TYR A 394 -1.54 -3.10 -12.68
N PHE A 395 -1.95 -4.08 -13.50
CA PHE A 395 -1.04 -5.00 -14.19
C PHE A 395 -0.58 -4.56 -15.58
N GLY A 396 -1.02 -3.38 -16.05
CA GLY A 396 -0.66 -2.77 -17.34
C GLY A 396 0.78 -2.26 -17.40
N VAL A 397 1.73 -3.17 -17.29
CA VAL A 397 3.18 -2.93 -17.23
C VAL A 397 3.89 -3.56 -18.42
N ILE A 398 5.03 -2.98 -18.83
CA ILE A 398 5.85 -3.51 -19.93
C ILE A 398 6.21 -4.98 -19.66
N GLY A 399 6.04 -5.84 -20.66
CA GLY A 399 6.29 -7.28 -20.56
C GLY A 399 5.10 -8.13 -20.11
N ASN A 400 3.95 -7.53 -19.75
CA ASN A 400 2.78 -8.27 -19.26
C ASN A 400 1.58 -8.32 -20.22
N LEU A 401 1.75 -7.84 -21.47
CA LEU A 401 0.64 -7.70 -22.42
C LEU A 401 -0.08 -9.04 -22.67
N ALA A 402 0.68 -10.14 -22.84
CA ALA A 402 0.15 -11.48 -23.02
C ALA A 402 -0.75 -11.93 -21.84
N GLY A 403 -0.34 -11.64 -20.60
CA GLY A 403 -1.12 -11.95 -19.41
C GLY A 403 -2.46 -11.20 -19.36
N LEU A 404 -2.47 -9.93 -19.76
CA LEU A 404 -3.69 -9.13 -19.82
C LEU A 404 -4.64 -9.60 -20.93
N HIS A 405 -4.10 -9.93 -22.11
CA HIS A 405 -4.88 -10.54 -23.17
C HIS A 405 -5.46 -11.88 -22.74
N ALA A 406 -4.71 -12.72 -22.02
CA ALA A 406 -5.21 -13.99 -21.51
C ALA A 406 -6.41 -13.83 -20.56
N VAL A 407 -6.48 -12.74 -19.79
CA VAL A 407 -7.67 -12.41 -18.99
C VAL A 407 -8.82 -11.95 -19.87
N LYS A 408 -8.57 -11.09 -20.87
CA LYS A 408 -9.59 -10.64 -21.81
C LYS A 408 -10.22 -11.81 -22.57
N GLN A 409 -9.40 -12.71 -23.11
CA GLN A 409 -9.86 -13.88 -23.85
C GLN A 409 -10.70 -14.79 -22.97
N HIS A 410 -10.25 -15.06 -21.74
CA HIS A 410 -11.03 -15.82 -20.75
C HIS A 410 -12.42 -15.23 -20.51
N VAL A 411 -12.54 -13.90 -20.39
CA VAL A 411 -13.83 -13.23 -20.26
C VAL A 411 -14.68 -13.37 -21.53
N MET A 412 -14.09 -13.24 -22.72
CA MET A 412 -14.79 -13.40 -23.99
C MET A 412 -15.34 -14.82 -24.17
N GLU A 413 -14.55 -15.85 -23.86
CA GLU A 413 -14.97 -17.25 -23.87
C GLU A 413 -16.12 -17.52 -22.90
N LEU A 414 -16.06 -16.97 -21.69
CA LEU A 414 -17.14 -17.10 -20.71
C LEU A 414 -18.42 -16.39 -21.15
N LEU A 415 -18.31 -15.18 -21.71
CA LEU A 415 -19.47 -14.47 -22.26
C LEU A 415 -20.10 -15.26 -23.39
N HIS A 416 -19.31 -15.78 -24.33
CA HIS A 416 -19.79 -16.64 -25.42
C HIS A 416 -20.53 -17.86 -24.88
N LYS A 417 -19.96 -18.54 -23.88
CA LYS A 417 -20.57 -19.72 -23.24
C LYS A 417 -21.91 -19.38 -22.56
N TRP A 418 -21.95 -18.33 -21.74
CA TRP A 418 -23.13 -18.02 -20.93
C TRP A 418 -24.26 -17.34 -21.71
N LEU A 419 -23.94 -16.55 -22.74
CA LEU A 419 -24.98 -15.97 -23.61
C LEU A 419 -25.68 -17.05 -24.43
N ASN A 420 -24.95 -18.02 -24.97
CA ASN A 420 -25.54 -19.17 -25.67
C ASN A 420 -26.34 -20.09 -24.72
N ARG A 421 -25.90 -20.26 -23.46
CA ARG A 421 -26.69 -21.01 -22.47
C ARG A 421 -27.97 -20.29 -22.07
N ARG A 422 -27.93 -18.97 -21.93
CA ARG A 422 -29.11 -18.16 -21.54
C ARG A 422 -30.21 -18.21 -22.59
N SER A 423 -29.86 -18.18 -23.87
CA SER A 423 -30.85 -18.24 -24.97
C SER A 423 -31.39 -19.65 -25.22
N GLY A 424 -30.77 -20.69 -24.65
CA GLY A 424 -31.09 -22.09 -24.93
C GLY A 424 -30.82 -22.53 -26.38
N ARG A 425 -30.27 -21.64 -27.21
CA ARG A 425 -30.02 -21.83 -28.64
C ARG A 425 -28.56 -21.50 -28.94
N ARG A 426 -27.88 -22.31 -29.75
CA ARG A 426 -26.50 -22.03 -30.25
C ARG A 426 -26.48 -20.94 -31.34
N SER A 427 -27.30 -19.91 -31.20
CA SER A 427 -27.49 -18.87 -32.22
C SER A 427 -26.52 -17.69 -32.09
N PHE A 428 -25.73 -17.64 -31.02
CA PHE A 428 -24.78 -16.56 -30.77
C PHE A 428 -23.36 -17.01 -31.13
N THR A 429 -23.01 -16.85 -32.42
CA THR A 429 -21.68 -17.18 -32.95
C THR A 429 -20.61 -16.23 -32.44
N TRP A 430 -19.34 -16.62 -32.57
CA TRP A 430 -18.20 -15.75 -32.28
C TRP A 430 -18.22 -14.44 -33.08
N GLU A 431 -18.67 -14.48 -34.33
CA GLU A 431 -18.84 -13.29 -35.17
C GLU A 431 -19.91 -12.35 -34.61
N ARG A 432 -21.06 -12.88 -34.18
CA ARG A 432 -22.11 -12.10 -33.52
C ARG A 432 -21.63 -11.50 -32.20
N LEU A 433 -20.85 -12.24 -31.41
CA LEU A 433 -20.23 -11.70 -30.20
C LEU A 433 -19.25 -10.57 -30.52
N LYS A 434 -18.36 -10.75 -31.51
CA LYS A 434 -17.43 -9.70 -31.95
C LYS A 434 -18.17 -8.46 -32.44
N HIS A 435 -19.19 -8.63 -33.27
CA HIS A 435 -20.05 -7.56 -33.75
C HIS A 435 -20.74 -6.83 -32.58
N TYR A 436 -21.32 -7.56 -31.62
CA TYR A 436 -21.94 -6.97 -30.43
C TYR A 436 -20.94 -6.20 -29.56
N LEU A 437 -19.71 -6.72 -29.43
CA LEU A 437 -18.61 -6.06 -28.73
C LEU A 437 -18.05 -4.84 -29.48
N ASN A 438 -18.29 -4.69 -30.78
CA ASN A 438 -17.94 -3.45 -31.49
C ASN A 438 -18.79 -2.27 -30.98
N PHE A 439 -20.08 -2.52 -30.70
CA PHE A 439 -20.99 -1.51 -30.14
C PHE A 439 -20.89 -1.37 -28.61
N ASN A 440 -20.43 -2.42 -27.92
CA ASN A 440 -20.21 -2.42 -26.47
C ASN A 440 -18.79 -2.92 -26.13
N PRO A 441 -17.74 -2.11 -26.41
CA PRO A 441 -16.38 -2.59 -26.35
C PRO A 441 -15.91 -2.87 -24.94
N LEU A 442 -15.42 -4.10 -24.74
CA LEU A 442 -14.58 -4.42 -23.60
C LEU A 442 -13.23 -3.68 -23.75
N PRO A 443 -12.65 -3.19 -22.65
CA PRO A 443 -11.41 -2.42 -22.70
C PRO A 443 -10.30 -3.26 -23.35
N THR A 444 -9.51 -2.63 -24.22
CA THR A 444 -8.29 -3.22 -24.77
C THR A 444 -7.18 -3.11 -23.73
N PRO A 445 -6.43 -4.19 -23.49
CA PRO A 445 -5.29 -4.14 -22.58
C PRO A 445 -4.20 -3.28 -23.22
N VAL A 446 -3.71 -2.30 -22.47
CA VAL A 446 -2.60 -1.45 -22.89
C VAL A 446 -1.55 -1.49 -21.78
N CYS A 447 -0.31 -1.75 -22.16
CA CYS A 447 0.82 -1.57 -21.26
C CYS A 447 1.28 -0.12 -21.38
N ARG A 448 1.23 0.63 -20.28
CA ARG A 448 1.72 2.02 -20.25
C ARG A 448 2.96 2.07 -19.35
N ALA A 449 4.05 2.62 -19.87
CA ALA A 449 5.03 3.26 -19.01
C ALA A 449 4.35 4.51 -18.45
N LYS A 450 4.25 4.65 -17.13
CA LYS A 450 3.93 5.97 -16.57
C LYS A 450 5.15 6.85 -16.81
N ALA A 451 4.94 8.08 -17.29
CA ALA A 451 6.00 9.09 -17.26
C ALA A 451 6.49 9.22 -15.82
N ALA A 452 7.81 9.06 -15.61
CA ALA A 452 8.41 9.17 -14.29
C ALA A 452 8.15 10.58 -13.74
N THR A 453 7.14 10.70 -12.90
CA THR A 453 6.84 11.94 -12.15
C THR A 453 7.60 11.96 -10.82
N THR A 454 8.44 10.96 -10.57
CA THR A 454 9.22 10.82 -9.35
C THR A 454 10.64 10.48 -9.75
N LYS A 455 11.60 11.33 -9.34
CA LYS A 455 13.02 11.08 -9.55
C LYS A 455 13.37 9.70 -8.96
N VAL A 456 14.04 8.90 -9.77
CA VAL A 456 14.76 7.71 -9.31
C VAL A 456 15.91 8.27 -8.48
N TRP A 457 15.83 8.12 -7.16
CA TRP A 457 16.92 8.49 -6.26
C TRP A 457 18.05 7.46 -6.45
N TRP A 458 19.19 7.95 -6.92
CA TRP A 458 20.47 7.25 -7.01
C TRP A 458 21.19 7.31 -5.67
#